data_AF-A0A1Y1K465-F1
#
_entry.id   AF-A0A1Y1K465-F1
#
_cell.length_a   1.000
_cell.length_b   1.000
_cell.length_c   1.000
_cell.angle_alpha   90.00
_cell.angle_beta   90.00
_cell.angle_gamma   90.00
#
_symmetry.space_group_name_H-M   'P 1'
#
loop_
_entity.id
_entity.type
_entity.pdbx_description
1 polymer ?
#
loop_
_entity_poly.entity_id
_entity_poly.type
_entity_poly.pdbx_seq_one_letter_code
_entity_poly.pdbx_strand_id
1 'polypeptide(L)'
;AFPRAQRVTFKYYEGVLFFLEENYVQAEKHLIEAWHLCHKDAKSNAERILTYLIPCRLLTSHVLPTKALLQPYPRLQELLLPLAECIKRGDLHNFDLALQKGEDEFVKKRIYL
;
A
#
# COMPACT_ATOMS: atom_id res chain seq x y z
N ALA A 1 -5.87 23.23 17.73
CA ALA A 1 -6.04 22.10 16.79
C ALA A 1 -4.68 21.67 16.28
N PHE A 2 -4.39 20.37 16.20
CA PHE A 2 -3.09 19.87 15.72
C PHE A 2 -2.90 20.12 14.21
N PRO A 3 -1.66 20.42 13.75
CA PRO A 3 -1.34 20.54 12.33
C PRO A 3 -1.76 19.32 11.52
N ARG A 4 -2.23 19.53 10.29
CA ARG A 4 -2.65 18.44 9.38
C ARG A 4 -1.55 17.41 9.16
N ALA A 5 -0.30 17.84 9.04
CA ALA A 5 0.85 16.96 8.88
C ALA A 5 0.98 15.95 10.04
N GLN A 6 0.82 16.40 11.29
CA GLN A 6 0.90 15.52 12.46
C GLN A 6 -0.25 14.51 12.49
N ARG A 7 -1.46 14.94 12.09
CA ARG A 7 -2.63 14.06 12.01
C ARG A 7 -2.44 12.95 10.95
N VAL A 8 -1.89 13.29 9.79
CA VAL A 8 -1.55 12.31 8.73
C VAL A 8 -0.56 11.29 9.25
N THR A 9 0.53 11.74 9.89
CA THR A 9 1.56 10.87 10.44
C THR A 9 0.99 9.94 11.51
N PHE A 10 0.18 10.46 12.43
CA PHE A 10 -0.48 9.66 13.46
C PHE A 10 -1.36 8.55 12.86
N LYS A 11 -2.22 8.92 11.91
CA LYS A 11 -3.12 7.98 11.23
C LYS A 11 -2.38 6.92 10.42
N TYR A 12 -1.27 7.30 9.78
CA TYR A 12 -0.41 6.36 9.09
C TYR A 12 0.16 5.30 10.05
N TYR A 13 0.69 5.72 11.20
CA TYR A 13 1.24 4.77 12.17
C TYR A 13 0.16 3.89 12.82
N GLU A 14 -1.03 4.43 13.12
CA GLU A 14 -2.18 3.60 13.54
C GLU A 14 -2.50 2.53 12.49
N GLY A 15 -2.56 2.93 11.21
CA GLY A 15 -2.84 2.00 10.12
C GLY A 15 -1.78 0.89 9.98
N VAL A 16 -0.50 1.25 10.11
CA VAL A 16 0.60 0.27 10.09
C VAL A 16 0.55 -0.64 11.32
N LEU A 17 0.21 -0.11 12.50
CA LEU A 17 0.06 -0.93 13.70
C LEU A 17 -1.05 -1.98 13.52
N PHE A 18 -2.23 -1.57 13.07
CA PHE A 18 -3.33 -2.50 12.80
C PHE A 18 -2.99 -3.50 11.70
N PHE A 19 -2.19 -3.11 10.70
CA PHE A 19 -1.73 -4.03 9.67
C PHE A 19 -0.83 -5.12 10.26
N LEU A 20 0.04 -4.78 11.21
CA LEU A 20 0.89 -5.73 11.94
C LEU A 20 0.09 -6.62 12.89
N GLU A 21 -1.02 -6.12 13.43
CA GLU A 21 -1.98 -6.90 14.22
C GLU A 21 -2.92 -7.76 13.36
N GLU A 22 -2.68 -7.84 12.04
CA GLU A 22 -3.52 -8.54 11.06
C GLU A 22 -4.98 -8.02 11.00
N ASN A 23 -5.24 -6.86 11.61
CA ASN A 23 -6.54 -6.20 11.60
C ASN A 23 -6.65 -5.31 10.34
N TYR A 24 -6.75 -5.96 9.19
CA TYR A 24 -6.74 -5.27 7.90
C TYR A 24 -7.92 -4.31 7.71
N VAL A 25 -9.07 -4.56 8.33
CA VAL A 25 -10.25 -3.68 8.25
C VAL A 25 -9.98 -2.32 8.92
N GLN A 26 -9.39 -2.32 10.12
CA GLN A 26 -8.99 -1.07 10.77
C GLN A 26 -7.79 -0.44 10.07
N ALA A 27 -6.81 -1.23 9.66
CA ALA A 27 -5.66 -0.73 8.91
C ALA A 27 -6.09 0.05 7.66
N GLU A 28 -6.99 -0.51 6.85
CA GLU A 28 -7.53 0.16 5.66
C GLU A 28 -8.20 1.49 6.03
N LYS A 29 -9.06 1.50 7.05
CA LYS A 29 -9.78 2.70 7.48
C LYS A 29 -8.83 3.84 7.87
N HIS A 30 -7.83 3.54 8.69
CA HIS A 30 -6.86 4.54 9.16
C HIS A 30 -5.92 5.00 8.03
N LEU A 31 -5.49 4.09 7.14
CA LEU A 31 -4.65 4.43 5.99
C LEU A 31 -5.41 5.27 4.94
N ILE A 32 -6.70 5.01 4.71
CA ILE A 32 -7.56 5.85 3.86
C ILE A 32 -7.72 7.25 4.46
N GLU A 33 -7.92 7.34 5.78
CA GLU A 33 -8.02 8.63 6.46
C GLU A 33 -6.71 9.42 6.35
N ALA A 34 -5.56 8.76 6.56
CA ALA A 34 -4.24 9.34 6.34
C ALA A 34 -4.07 9.81 4.89
N TRP A 35 -4.55 9.02 3.92
CA TRP A 35 -4.44 9.35 2.50
C TRP A 35 -5.25 10.59 2.14
N HIS A 36 -6.50 10.68 2.59
CA HIS A 36 -7.36 11.85 2.36
C HIS A 36 -6.84 13.13 3.04
N LEU A 37 -6.21 12.99 4.21
CA LEU A 37 -5.64 14.12 4.93
C LEU A 37 -4.33 14.62 4.29
N CYS A 38 -3.62 13.74 3.57
CA CYS A 38 -2.35 14.02 2.91
C CYS A 38 -2.50 15.13 1.85
N HIS A 39 -1.49 15.99 1.75
CA HIS A 39 -1.49 17.05 0.74
C HIS A 39 -1.14 16.48 -0.64
N LYS A 40 -1.77 16.99 -1.70
CA LYS A 40 -1.54 16.52 -3.08
C LYS A 40 -0.09 16.67 -3.54
N ASP A 41 0.62 17.67 -3.02
CA ASP A 41 2.04 17.91 -3.32
C ASP A 41 3.00 17.00 -2.54
N ALA A 42 2.52 16.36 -1.46
CA ALA A 42 3.33 15.48 -0.62
C ALA A 42 3.41 14.06 -1.22
N LYS A 43 3.88 13.96 -2.47
CA LYS A 43 3.95 12.70 -3.23
C LYS A 43 4.75 11.60 -2.52
N SER A 44 5.82 11.95 -1.82
CA SER A 44 6.60 10.98 -1.05
C SER A 44 5.79 10.36 0.11
N ASN A 45 4.99 11.17 0.82
CA ASN A 45 4.13 10.67 1.90
C ASN A 45 2.97 9.84 1.36
N ALA A 46 2.38 10.29 0.25
CA ALA A 46 1.38 9.56 -0.50
C ALA A 46 1.86 8.15 -0.87
N GLU A 47 3.06 8.05 -1.45
CA GLU A 47 3.68 6.79 -1.86
C GLU A 47 3.85 5.83 -0.67
N ARG A 48 4.27 6.35 0.49
CA ARG A 48 4.41 5.56 1.72
C ARG A 48 3.06 5.01 2.20
N ILE A 49 2.02 5.85 2.23
CA ILE A 49 0.67 5.42 2.63
C ILE A 49 0.14 4.37 1.64
N LEU A 50 0.27 4.62 0.33
CA LEU A 50 -0.19 3.70 -0.71
C LEU A 50 0.55 2.35 -0.67
N THR A 51 1.81 2.33 -0.23
CA THR A 51 2.54 1.07 -0.09
C THR A 51 1.85 0.10 0.87
N TYR A 52 1.23 0.58 1.95
CA TYR A 52 0.48 -0.27 2.90
C TYR A 52 -0.99 -0.39 2.53
N LEU A 53 -1.58 0.68 1.98
CA LEU A 53 -3.01 0.69 1.65
C LEU A 53 -3.36 -0.29 0.53
N ILE A 54 -2.50 -0.44 -0.48
CA ILE A 54 -2.74 -1.35 -1.61
C ILE A 54 -2.78 -2.82 -1.17
N PRO A 55 -1.76 -3.39 -0.50
CA PRO A 55 -1.83 -4.77 -0.03
C PRO A 55 -2.96 -4.96 0.98
N CYS A 56 -3.24 -3.96 1.82
CA CYS A 56 -4.37 -4.01 2.74
C CYS A 56 -5.72 -4.14 1.99
N ARG A 57 -5.94 -3.33 0.94
CA ARG A 57 -7.15 -3.42 0.09
C ARG A 57 -7.25 -4.68 -0.74
N LEU A 58 -6.09 -5.22 -1.13
CA LEU A 58 -6.03 -6.49 -1.83
C LEU A 58 -6.50 -7.64 -0.91
N LEU A 59 -6.15 -7.59 0.38
CA LEU A 59 -6.56 -8.57 1.39
C LEU A 59 -8.01 -8.38 1.85
N THR A 60 -8.47 -7.15 2.08
CA THR A 60 -9.83 -6.89 2.59
C THR A 60 -10.91 -6.98 1.52
N SER A 61 -10.65 -6.37 0.37
CA SER A 61 -11.67 -6.08 -0.64
C SER A 61 -11.38 -6.73 -1.99
N HIS A 62 -10.26 -7.47 -2.12
CA HIS A 62 -9.78 -8.02 -3.40
C HIS A 62 -9.68 -6.96 -4.51
N VAL A 63 -9.47 -5.69 -4.14
CA VAL A 63 -9.39 -4.58 -5.08
C VAL A 63 -7.96 -4.43 -5.58
N LEU A 64 -7.80 -4.58 -6.89
CA LEU A 64 -6.51 -4.41 -7.56
C LEU A 64 -6.20 -2.92 -7.80
N PRO A 65 -4.94 -2.50 -7.65
CA PRO A 65 -4.55 -1.13 -7.94
C PRO A 65 -4.70 -0.85 -9.45
N THR A 66 -5.23 0.33 -9.78
CA THR A 66 -5.35 0.75 -11.18
C THR A 66 -4.06 1.40 -11.66
N LYS A 67 -3.68 1.18 -12.93
CA LYS A 67 -2.48 1.79 -13.54
C LYS A 67 -2.46 3.32 -13.43
N ALA A 68 -3.63 3.98 -13.49
CA ALA A 68 -3.76 5.43 -13.30
C ALA A 68 -3.37 5.89 -11.88
N LEU A 69 -3.64 5.07 -10.85
CA LEU A 69 -3.26 5.37 -9.47
C LEU A 69 -1.74 5.22 -9.25
N LEU A 70 -1.12 4.26 -9.94
CA LEU A 70 0.30 3.95 -9.83
C LEU A 70 1.20 4.81 -10.73
N GLN A 71 0.66 5.37 -11.82
CA GLN A 71 1.40 6.23 -12.77
C GLN A 71 2.27 7.32 -12.14
N PRO A 72 1.80 8.08 -11.13
CA PRO A 72 2.64 9.09 -10.47
C PRO A 72 3.73 8.52 -9.55
N TYR A 73 3.74 7.21 -9.30
CA TYR A 73 4.64 6.51 -8.38
C TYR A 73 5.38 5.37 -9.09
N PRO A 74 6.45 5.66 -9.86
CA PRO A 74 7.11 4.65 -10.71
C PRO A 74 7.63 3.44 -9.94
N ARG A 75 8.18 3.63 -8.73
CA ARG A 75 8.64 2.53 -7.87
C ARG A 75 7.50 1.63 -7.42
N LEU A 76 6.38 2.24 -7.03
CA LEU A 76 5.18 1.50 -6.63
C LEU A 76 4.58 0.74 -7.81
N GLN A 77 4.62 1.34 -9.00
CA GLN A 77 4.17 0.72 -10.23
C GLN A 77 5.01 -0.51 -10.59
N GLU A 78 6.33 -0.42 -10.54
CA GLU A 78 7.20 -1.56 -10.86
C GLU A 78 6.98 -2.75 -9.92
N LEU A 79 6.70 -2.49 -8.64
CA LEU A 79 6.45 -3.53 -7.64
C LEU A 79 5.03 -4.11 -7.72
N LEU A 80 4.00 -3.26 -7.82
CA LEU A 80 2.60 -3.70 -7.64
C LEU A 80 1.86 -3.98 -8.95
N LEU A 81 2.26 -3.37 -10.08
CA LEU A 81 1.63 -3.63 -11.37
C LEU A 81 1.76 -5.10 -11.82
N PRO A 82 2.96 -5.74 -11.80
CA PRO A 82 3.07 -7.15 -12.19
C PRO A 82 2.28 -8.06 -11.24
N LEU A 83 2.30 -7.80 -9.93
CA LEU A 83 1.49 -8.54 -8.97
C LEU A 83 -0.01 -8.44 -9.28
N ALA A 84 -0.49 -7.23 -9.57
CA ALA A 84 -1.89 -7.02 -9.89
C ALA A 84 -2.32 -7.71 -11.19
N GLU A 85 -1.46 -7.72 -12.21
CA GLU A 85 -1.71 -8.43 -13.47
C GLU A 85 -1.71 -9.95 -13.28
N CYS A 86 -0.80 -10.49 -12.48
CA CYS A 86 -0.75 -11.93 -12.17
C CYS A 86 -2.00 -12.38 -11.42
N ILE A 87 -2.44 -11.64 -10.40
CA ILE A 87 -3.67 -11.92 -9.65
C ILE A 87 -4.89 -11.87 -10.58
N LYS A 88 -4.96 -10.86 -11.47
CA LYS A 88 -6.06 -10.74 -12.43
C LYS A 88 -6.13 -11.92 -13.41
N ARG A 89 -4.99 -12.50 -13.77
CA ARG A 89 -4.89 -13.66 -14.67
C ARG A 89 -5.02 -14.99 -13.94
N GLY A 90 -4.96 -15.01 -12.60
CA GLY A 90 -4.92 -16.23 -11.79
C GLY A 90 -3.60 -16.99 -11.92
N ASP A 91 -2.51 -16.30 -12.26
CA ASP A 91 -1.21 -16.91 -12.49
C ASP A 91 -0.34 -16.88 -11.23
N LEU A 92 -0.45 -17.93 -10.43
CA LEU A 92 0.28 -18.10 -9.16
C LEU A 92 1.81 -18.19 -9.37
N HIS A 93 2.27 -18.81 -10.45
CA HIS A 93 3.70 -18.98 -10.70
C HIS A 93 4.38 -17.64 -10.98
N ASN A 94 3.77 -16.82 -11.83
CA ASN A 94 4.30 -15.47 -12.10
C ASN A 94 4.10 -14.52 -10.91
N PHE A 95 3.08 -14.76 -10.07
CA PHE A 95 2.91 -14.02 -8.82
C PHE A 95 4.09 -14.25 -7.86
N ASP A 96 4.48 -15.51 -7.62
CA ASP A 96 5.61 -15.84 -6.74
C ASP A 96 6.93 -15.27 -7.27
N LEU A 97 7.16 -15.33 -8.59
CA LEU A 97 8.33 -14.73 -9.23
C LEU A 97 8.37 -13.21 -9.09
N ALA A 98 7.22 -12.54 -9.26
CA ALA A 98 7.11 -11.10 -9.08
C ALA A 98 7.32 -10.69 -7.61
N LEU A 99 6.84 -11.52 -6.67
CA LEU A 99 7.03 -11.32 -5.24
C LEU A 99 8.52 -11.46 -4.86
N GLN A 100 9.19 -12.53 -5.31
CA GLN A 100 10.63 -12.74 -5.12
C GLN A 100 11.46 -11.59 -5.70
N LYS A 101 11.09 -11.08 -6.88
CA LYS A 101 11.80 -9.97 -7.51
C LYS A 101 11.70 -8.66 -6.72
N GLY A 102 10.62 -8.48 -5.95
CA GLY A 102 10.42 -7.33 -5.07
C GLY A 102 10.74 -7.60 -3.60
N GLU A 103 11.23 -8.80 -3.26
CA GLU A 103 11.37 -9.31 -1.89
C GLU A 103 12.16 -8.35 -1.00
N ASP A 104 13.31 -7.84 -1.47
CA ASP A 104 14.11 -6.87 -0.73
C ASP A 104 13.33 -5.59 -0.33
N GLU A 105 12.47 -5.09 -1.22
CA GLU A 105 11.65 -3.90 -0.94
C GLU A 105 10.44 -4.24 -0.08
N PHE A 106 9.84 -5.42 -0.25
CA PHE A 106 8.75 -5.90 0.59
C PHE A 106 9.21 -6.19 2.03
N VAL A 107 10.38 -6.79 2.20
CA VAL A 107 11.03 -7.05 3.50
C VAL A 107 11.40 -5.74 4.19
N LYS A 108 12.03 -4.79 3.49
CA LYS A 108 12.32 -3.45 4.04
C LYS A 108 11.08 -2.72 4.53
N LYS A 109 9.95 -2.92 3.84
CA LYS A 109 8.66 -2.29 4.18
C LYS A 109 7.82 -3.13 5.14
N ARG A 110 8.31 -4.29 5.61
CA ARG A 110 7.62 -5.22 6.51
C ARG A 110 6.25 -5.68 6.00
N ILE A 111 6.16 -5.86 4.69
CA ILE A 111 4.96 -6.35 3.99
C ILE A 111 5.20 -7.73 3.36
N TYR A 112 6.32 -8.37 3.71
CA TYR A 112 6.66 -9.74 3.34
C TYR A 112 6.29 -10.67 4.49
N LEU A 113 5.54 -11.73 4.18
CA LEU A 113 5.03 -12.73 5.12
C LEU A 113 6.12 -13.76 5.46
#